data_AF-A0A164HI93-F1
#
_entry.id   AF-A0A164HI93-F1
#
_cell.length_a   1.000
_cell.length_b   1.000
_cell.length_c   1.000
_cell.angle_alpha   90.00
_cell.angle_beta   90.00
_cell.angle_gamma   90.00
#
_symmetry.space_group_name_H-M   'P 1'
#
loop_
_entity.id
_entity.type
_entity.pdbx_description
1 polymer ?
#
loop_
_entity_poly.entity_id
_entity_poly.type
_entity_poly.pdbx_seq_one_letter_code
_entity_poly.pdbx_strand_id
1 'polypeptide(L)'
;MCYMGINERTVTLQANTDGAQKFKASQYAFWPFMGIINETGYKTRRSNIILFALWFGNKKPPRNVFLDPCVDVLKKLCSTGVECDKVTYIIRPVIVTVDTVARPILRNTMQLNGAYGCDFCLNPGKSVKIGKGHTLVYCEPTDDSQPKYPLRSTFHYRNDLEVGPI
;
A
#
# COMPACT_ATOMS: atom_id res chain seq x y z
N MET A 1 2.00 -15.95 -7.44
CA MET A 1 3.10 -15.55 -6.53
C MET A 1 4.34 -16.31 -6.99
N CYS A 2 5.44 -15.64 -7.35
CA CYS A 2 6.66 -16.33 -7.81
C CYS A 2 7.30 -17.07 -6.63
N TYR A 3 7.24 -18.40 -6.62
CA TYR A 3 7.76 -19.29 -5.56
C TYR A 3 9.24 -19.66 -5.73
N MET A 4 10.04 -18.83 -6.40
CA MET A 4 11.49 -19.05 -6.50
C MET A 4 12.21 -18.21 -5.44
N GLY A 5 13.13 -18.83 -4.69
CA GLY A 5 13.93 -18.17 -3.66
C GLY A 5 14.84 -17.06 -4.21
N ILE A 6 15.27 -16.14 -3.34
CA ILE A 6 16.24 -15.07 -3.65
C ILE A 6 17.61 -15.71 -3.89
N ASN A 7 18.26 -15.36 -5.01
CA ASN A 7 19.57 -15.86 -5.43
C ASN A 7 20.42 -14.73 -6.07
N GLU A 8 21.61 -15.04 -6.60
CA GLU A 8 22.52 -14.03 -7.19
C GLU A 8 21.96 -13.32 -8.43
N ARG A 9 20.89 -13.84 -9.04
CA ARG A 9 20.17 -13.22 -10.16
C ARG A 9 18.89 -12.52 -9.73
N THR A 10 18.70 -12.31 -8.43
CA THR A 10 17.56 -11.60 -7.89
C THR A 10 17.98 -10.21 -7.41
N VAL A 11 17.29 -9.19 -7.89
CA VAL A 11 17.41 -7.82 -7.42
C VAL A 11 16.16 -7.48 -6.62
N THR A 12 16.30 -7.03 -5.39
CA THR A 12 15.18 -6.75 -4.51
C THR A 12 14.85 -5.26 -4.46
N LEU A 13 13.57 -4.97 -4.40
CA LEU A 13 13.01 -3.63 -4.46
C LEU A 13 12.17 -3.33 -3.22
N GLN A 14 12.34 -2.15 -2.65
CA GLN A 14 11.36 -1.58 -1.71
C GLN A 14 10.56 -0.51 -2.42
N ALA A 15 9.24 -0.51 -2.23
CA ALA A 15 8.36 0.52 -2.79
C ALA A 15 7.73 1.38 -1.69
N ASN A 16 7.37 2.61 -2.03
CA ASN A 16 6.69 3.55 -1.15
C ASN A 16 5.72 4.41 -1.97
N THR A 17 4.64 4.83 -1.33
CA THR A 17 3.82 5.94 -1.79
C THR A 17 3.38 6.77 -0.59
N ASP A 18 3.26 8.07 -0.81
CA ASP A 18 2.90 9.05 0.20
C ASP A 18 2.13 10.20 -0.47
N GLY A 19 1.35 10.95 0.31
CA GLY A 19 0.66 12.15 -0.15
C GLY A 19 1.34 13.41 0.34
N ALA A 20 1.87 14.23 -0.56
CA ALA A 20 2.49 15.51 -0.22
C ALA A 20 1.63 16.70 -0.68
N GLN A 21 1.21 17.56 0.25
CA GLN A 21 0.47 18.79 -0.06
C GLN A 21 1.44 19.92 -0.45
N LYS A 22 1.22 20.55 -1.62
CA LYS A 22 2.08 21.65 -2.12
C LYS A 22 1.80 22.99 -1.43
N PHE A 23 0.56 23.20 -0.95
CA PHE A 23 0.13 24.49 -0.38
C PHE A 23 -0.69 24.28 0.89
N LYS A 24 -0.39 25.08 1.93
CA LYS A 24 -1.03 25.03 3.27
C LYS A 24 -2.56 25.13 3.27
N ALA A 25 -3.18 25.55 2.17
CA ALA A 25 -4.62 25.74 2.04
C ALA A 25 -5.25 25.06 0.80
N SER A 26 -4.48 24.30 0.00
CA SER A 26 -5.05 23.64 -1.19
C SER A 26 -5.44 22.20 -0.88
N GLN A 27 -6.60 21.77 -1.39
CA GLN A 27 -6.98 20.35 -1.41
C GLN A 27 -6.13 19.50 -2.36
N TYR A 28 -5.18 20.11 -3.08
CA TYR A 28 -4.31 19.43 -4.04
C TYR A 28 -3.10 18.78 -3.37
N ALA A 29 -2.81 17.55 -3.79
CA ALA A 29 -1.66 16.77 -3.33
C ALA A 29 -0.98 16.06 -4.49
N PHE A 30 0.33 15.85 -4.34
CA PHE A 30 1.10 14.92 -5.15
C PHE A 30 1.16 13.57 -4.46
N TRP A 31 1.00 12.51 -5.25
CA TRP A 31 1.16 11.14 -4.82
C TRP A 31 2.17 10.46 -5.73
N PRO A 32 3.45 10.40 -5.33
CA PRO A 32 4.42 9.58 -6.02
C PRO A 32 4.26 8.11 -5.58
N PHE A 33 4.41 7.19 -6.53
CA PHE A 33 4.70 5.79 -6.26
C PHE A 33 6.14 5.52 -6.70
N MET A 34 6.98 5.15 -5.75
CA MET A 34 8.43 5.12 -5.93
C MET A 34 8.99 3.80 -5.44
N GLY A 35 10.21 3.49 -5.88
CA GLY A 35 10.97 2.39 -5.32
C GLY A 35 12.48 2.60 -5.36
N ILE A 36 13.15 1.75 -4.59
CA ILE A 36 14.60 1.75 -4.42
C ILE A 36 15.12 0.31 -4.50
N ILE A 37 16.32 0.15 -5.07
CA ILE A 37 17.00 -1.14 -5.18
C ILE A 37 17.86 -1.38 -3.94
N ASN A 38 17.68 -2.53 -3.28
CA ASN A 38 18.34 -2.82 -2.01
C ASN A 38 19.82 -3.19 -2.17
N GLU A 39 20.20 -3.82 -3.28
CA GLU A 39 21.57 -4.27 -3.54
C GLU A 39 22.53 -3.10 -3.79
N THR A 40 22.01 -1.90 -4.02
CA THR A 40 22.83 -0.68 -4.15
C THR A 40 23.29 -0.17 -2.79
N GLY A 41 24.49 0.43 -2.75
CA GLY A 41 24.99 1.11 -1.55
C GLY A 41 24.10 2.30 -1.15
N TYR A 42 24.14 2.66 0.14
CA TYR A 42 23.24 3.68 0.72
C TYR A 42 23.18 5.00 -0.04
N LYS A 43 24.35 5.56 -0.43
CA LYS A 43 24.42 6.82 -1.16
C LYS A 43 23.74 6.71 -2.53
N THR A 44 24.09 5.67 -3.28
CA THR A 44 23.49 5.35 -4.59
C THR A 44 21.98 5.18 -4.46
N ARG A 45 21.52 4.45 -3.44
CA ARG A 45 20.09 4.22 -3.21
C ARG A 45 19.32 5.52 -2.98
N ARG A 46 19.87 6.44 -2.18
CA ARG A 46 19.26 7.75 -1.89
C ARG A 46 19.25 8.70 -3.08
N SER A 47 20.27 8.62 -3.95
CA SER A 47 20.33 9.46 -5.15
C SER A 47 19.57 8.88 -6.34
N ASN A 48 19.18 7.60 -6.29
CA ASN A 48 18.53 6.89 -7.40
C ASN A 48 17.19 6.30 -6.95
N ILE A 49 16.25 7.17 -6.62
CA ILE A 49 14.85 6.80 -6.40
C ILE A 49 14.18 6.62 -7.76
N ILE A 50 13.61 5.45 -7.99
CA ILE A 50 12.87 5.15 -9.22
C ILE A 50 11.43 5.61 -9.02
N LEU A 51 10.96 6.53 -9.87
CA LEU A 51 9.57 6.97 -9.88
C LEU A 51 8.76 6.04 -10.80
N PHE A 52 7.83 5.27 -10.24
CA PHE A 52 6.95 4.37 -11.00
C PHE A 52 5.74 5.12 -11.57
N ALA A 53 5.14 5.99 -10.75
CA ALA A 53 4.00 6.81 -11.14
C ALA A 53 3.96 8.10 -10.33
N LEU A 54 3.31 9.13 -10.90
CA LEU A 54 3.04 10.39 -10.22
C LEU A 54 1.60 10.80 -10.48
N TRP A 55 0.83 11.01 -9.41
CA TRP A 55 -0.51 11.55 -9.47
C TRP A 55 -0.56 12.94 -8.86
N PHE A 56 -1.27 13.86 -9.51
CA PHE A 56 -1.54 15.19 -8.99
C PHE A 56 -3.03 15.48 -9.10
N GLY A 57 -3.67 15.81 -7.99
CA GLY A 57 -5.09 16.11 -7.97
C GLY A 57 -5.58 16.56 -6.61
N ASN A 58 -6.85 16.99 -6.57
CA ASN A 58 -7.54 17.38 -5.35
C ASN A 58 -8.18 16.20 -4.59
N LYS A 59 -7.92 14.97 -5.04
CA LYS A 59 -8.38 13.72 -4.44
C LYS A 59 -7.23 12.71 -4.44
N LYS A 60 -7.33 11.73 -3.53
CA LYS A 60 -6.43 10.57 -3.52
C LYS A 60 -6.48 9.85 -4.88
N PRO A 61 -5.35 9.30 -5.36
CA PRO A 61 -5.32 8.60 -6.63
C PRO A 61 -6.24 7.37 -6.62
N PRO A 62 -7.02 7.14 -7.68
CA PRO A 62 -7.71 5.88 -7.86
C PRO A 62 -6.68 4.76 -8.17
N ARG A 63 -6.76 3.65 -7.43
CA ARG A 63 -5.81 2.52 -7.48
C ARG A 63 -5.60 1.99 -8.90
N ASN A 64 -6.68 1.83 -9.66
CA ASN A 64 -6.67 1.24 -10.99
C ASN A 64 -5.89 2.04 -12.04
N VAL A 65 -5.82 3.36 -11.90
CA VAL A 65 -5.05 4.21 -12.82
C VAL A 65 -3.64 4.44 -12.29
N PHE A 66 -3.49 4.55 -10.96
CA PHE A 66 -2.23 4.95 -10.35
C PHE A 66 -1.29 3.78 -10.02
N LEU A 67 -1.81 2.65 -9.52
CA LEU A 67 -0.99 1.53 -9.03
C LEU A 67 -1.04 0.31 -9.93
N ASP A 68 -2.20 -0.05 -10.48
CA ASP A 68 -2.33 -1.31 -11.24
C ASP A 68 -1.39 -1.44 -12.43
N PRO A 69 -1.17 -0.39 -13.26
CA PRO A 69 -0.17 -0.46 -14.33
C PRO A 69 1.23 -0.74 -13.81
N CYS A 70 1.62 -0.14 -12.68
CA CYS A 70 2.91 -0.38 -12.05
C CYS A 70 3.01 -1.80 -11.49
N VAL A 71 1.95 -2.30 -10.87
CA VAL A 71 1.87 -3.66 -10.34
C VAL A 71 2.03 -4.68 -11.46
N ASP A 72 1.42 -4.46 -12.62
CA ASP A 72 1.54 -5.40 -13.75
C ASP A 72 2.95 -5.40 -14.36
N VAL A 73 3.60 -4.24 -14.45
CA VAL A 73 5.02 -4.15 -14.80
C VAL A 73 5.88 -4.90 -13.79
N LEU A 74 5.64 -4.71 -12.49
CA LEU A 74 6.39 -5.42 -11.45
C LEU A 74 6.15 -6.94 -11.50
N LYS A 75 4.93 -7.41 -11.75
CA LYS A 75 4.62 -8.83 -11.96
C LYS A 75 5.39 -9.40 -13.14
N LYS A 76 5.45 -8.65 -14.26
CA LYS A 76 6.24 -9.04 -15.43
C LYS A 76 7.73 -9.12 -15.09
N LEU A 77 8.29 -8.12 -14.39
CA LEU A 77 9.69 -8.15 -13.96
C LEU A 77 9.99 -9.28 -12.95
N CYS A 78 9.00 -9.69 -12.15
CA CYS A 78 9.11 -10.86 -11.27
C CYS A 78 9.16 -12.19 -12.03
N SER A 79 8.63 -12.25 -13.25
CA SER A 79 8.54 -13.49 -14.05
C SER A 79 9.58 -13.55 -15.16
N THR A 80 9.75 -12.46 -15.92
CA THR A 80 10.66 -12.40 -17.07
C THR A 80 11.99 -11.74 -16.74
N GLY A 81 12.06 -10.95 -15.65
CA GLY A 81 13.24 -10.17 -15.31
C GLY A 81 13.53 -9.02 -16.27
N VAL A 82 14.72 -8.47 -16.12
CA VAL A 82 15.34 -7.45 -16.98
C VAL A 82 16.73 -7.94 -17.40
N GLU A 83 17.08 -7.77 -18.67
CA GLU A 83 18.42 -8.09 -19.16
C GLU A 83 19.37 -6.91 -18.92
N CYS A 84 20.51 -7.19 -18.31
CA CYS A 84 21.62 -6.27 -18.11
C CYS A 84 22.91 -7.01 -18.48
N ASP A 85 23.68 -6.50 -19.44
CA ASP A 85 24.93 -7.12 -19.91
C ASP A 85 24.80 -8.61 -20.25
N LYS A 86 23.72 -8.99 -20.96
CA LYS A 86 23.37 -10.38 -21.35
C LYS A 86 23.04 -11.31 -20.17
N VAL A 87 22.88 -10.77 -18.98
CA VAL A 87 22.42 -11.49 -17.78
C VAL A 87 21.02 -11.03 -17.42
N THR A 88 20.09 -11.97 -17.27
CA THR A 88 18.73 -11.67 -16.82
C THR A 88 18.65 -11.65 -15.29
N TYR A 89 18.17 -10.54 -14.75
CA TYR A 89 17.90 -10.35 -13.33
C TYR A 89 16.39 -10.31 -13.06
N ILE A 90 15.93 -11.12 -12.12
CA ILE A 90 14.54 -11.07 -11.64
C ILE A 90 14.41 -9.96 -10.61
N ILE A 91 13.45 -9.06 -10.83
CA ILE A 91 13.17 -7.99 -9.86
C ILE A 91 12.10 -8.48 -8.89
N ARG A 92 12.34 -8.37 -7.59
CA ARG A 92 11.37 -8.76 -6.55
C ARG A 92 11.07 -7.62 -5.59
N PRO A 93 9.86 -7.03 -5.63
CA PRO A 93 9.37 -6.20 -4.55
C PRO A 93 9.28 -7.03 -3.28
N VAL A 94 10.03 -6.66 -2.24
CA VAL A 94 10.06 -7.39 -0.96
C VAL A 94 9.26 -6.68 0.13
N ILE A 95 9.23 -5.36 0.09
CA ILE A 95 8.55 -4.54 1.09
C ILE A 95 7.89 -3.35 0.40
N VAL A 96 6.66 -3.02 0.84
CA VAL A 96 6.02 -1.77 0.50
C VAL A 96 5.78 -0.99 1.80
N THR A 97 6.50 0.12 1.97
CA THR A 97 6.42 0.97 3.16
C THR A 97 5.48 2.13 2.89
N VAL A 98 4.34 2.18 3.59
CA VAL A 98 3.34 3.23 3.44
C VAL A 98 2.78 3.60 4.80
N ASP A 99 2.42 4.86 4.96
CA ASP A 99 1.71 5.33 6.14
C ASP A 99 0.27 4.77 6.16
N THR A 100 -0.42 4.97 7.29
CA THR A 100 -1.77 4.43 7.46
C THR A 100 -2.79 5.10 6.52
N VAL A 101 -2.54 6.33 6.04
CA VAL A 101 -3.47 7.08 5.20
C VAL A 101 -3.36 6.71 3.71
N ALA A 102 -2.18 6.32 3.25
CA ALA A 102 -1.91 5.83 1.90
C ALA A 102 -2.21 4.34 1.72
N ARG A 103 -2.10 3.55 2.78
CA ARG A 103 -2.35 2.09 2.76
C ARG A 103 -3.67 1.65 2.10
N PRO A 104 -4.82 2.32 2.33
CA PRO A 104 -6.08 2.02 1.65
C PRO A 104 -5.97 2.00 0.13
N ILE A 105 -5.13 2.88 -0.45
CA ILE A 105 -4.95 2.99 -1.90
C ILE A 105 -4.30 1.72 -2.46
N LEU A 106 -3.35 1.11 -1.74
CA LEU A 106 -2.66 -0.10 -2.20
C LEU A 106 -3.53 -1.34 -2.04
N ARG A 107 -4.19 -1.44 -0.88
CA ARG A 107 -4.98 -2.61 -0.48
C ARG A 107 -6.40 -2.59 -1.03
N ASN A 108 -6.84 -1.47 -1.61
CA ASN A 108 -8.23 -1.24 -1.98
C ASN A 108 -9.19 -1.44 -0.78
N THR A 109 -8.80 -0.94 0.39
CA THR A 109 -9.52 -1.12 1.66
C THR A 109 -10.15 0.17 2.13
N MET A 110 -11.02 0.10 3.14
CA MET A 110 -11.55 1.28 3.83
C MET A 110 -10.44 2.08 4.50
N GLN A 111 -10.63 3.39 4.58
CA GLN A 111 -9.71 4.23 5.35
C GLN A 111 -9.80 3.87 6.84
N LEU A 112 -8.70 4.08 7.58
CA LEU A 112 -8.58 3.75 9.01
C LEU A 112 -9.70 4.30 9.90
N ASN A 113 -10.40 5.35 9.47
CA ASN A 113 -11.50 6.01 10.17
C ASN A 113 -12.90 5.66 9.62
N GLY A 114 -12.99 4.72 8.67
CA GLY A 114 -14.24 4.21 8.12
C GLY A 114 -14.65 2.88 8.77
N ALA A 115 -15.89 2.44 8.55
CA ALA A 115 -16.33 1.13 9.04
C ALA A 115 -15.40 0.03 8.50
N TYR A 116 -15.08 -0.96 9.34
CA TYR A 116 -14.15 -2.03 9.01
C TYR A 116 -12.75 -1.54 8.58
N GLY A 117 -12.35 -0.31 8.94
CA GLY A 117 -11.09 0.30 8.54
C GLY A 117 -9.84 -0.27 9.23
N CYS A 118 -9.99 -1.18 10.18
CA CYS A 118 -8.87 -1.90 10.79
C CYS A 118 -8.27 -2.89 9.80
N ASP A 119 -6.94 -2.86 9.65
CA ASP A 119 -6.20 -3.81 8.81
C ASP A 119 -6.24 -5.24 9.33
N PHE A 120 -6.53 -5.47 10.62
CA PHE A 120 -6.34 -6.77 11.26
C PHE A 120 -7.65 -7.47 11.64
N CYS A 121 -8.73 -6.72 11.86
CA CYS A 121 -10.01 -7.28 12.29
C CYS A 121 -11.19 -6.62 11.58
N LEU A 122 -12.34 -7.28 11.62
CA LEU A 122 -13.60 -6.82 11.06
C LEU A 122 -14.43 -6.05 12.10
N ASN A 123 -13.79 -5.12 12.81
CA ASN A 123 -14.51 -4.23 13.72
C ASN A 123 -15.22 -3.13 12.89
N PRO A 124 -16.57 -3.06 12.89
CA PRO A 124 -17.29 -2.03 12.17
C PRO A 124 -17.06 -0.62 12.73
N GLY A 125 -16.56 -0.51 13.96
CA GLY A 125 -16.52 0.74 14.71
C GLY A 125 -17.92 1.20 15.12
N LYS A 126 -17.96 2.23 15.96
CA LYS A 126 -19.19 2.89 16.40
C LYS A 126 -19.05 4.39 16.21
N SER A 127 -20.03 5.00 15.54
CA SER A 127 -20.09 6.46 15.46
C SER A 127 -20.51 7.00 16.82
N VAL A 128 -19.65 7.80 17.43
CA VAL A 128 -19.91 8.48 18.71
C VAL A 128 -19.89 9.98 18.50
N LYS A 129 -20.81 10.67 19.18
CA LYS A 129 -20.88 12.13 19.14
C LYS A 129 -19.76 12.72 20.00
N ILE A 130 -18.97 13.62 19.43
CA ILE A 130 -17.93 14.38 20.14
C ILE A 130 -18.12 15.86 19.83
N GLY A 131 -18.50 16.64 20.84
CA GLY A 131 -18.83 18.05 20.68
C GLY A 131 -19.94 18.27 19.65
N LYS A 132 -19.64 19.04 18.59
CA LYS A 132 -20.55 19.32 17.47
C LYS A 132 -20.44 18.30 16.32
N GLY A 133 -19.53 17.32 16.41
CA GLY A 133 -19.27 16.35 15.34
C GLY A 133 -19.47 14.90 15.77
N HIS A 134 -19.12 13.99 14.87
CA HIS A 134 -19.08 12.55 15.11
C HIS A 134 -17.68 12.02 14.79
N THR A 135 -17.23 11.01 15.51
CA THR A 135 -16.04 10.24 15.15
C THR A 135 -16.38 8.76 15.20
N LEU A 136 -15.73 7.97 14.36
CA LEU A 136 -15.78 6.52 14.45
C LEU A 136 -14.76 6.07 15.50
N VAL A 137 -15.21 5.34 16.51
CA VAL A 137 -14.35 4.69 17.50
C VAL A 137 -14.41 3.19 17.36
N TYR A 138 -13.26 2.54 17.52
CA TYR A 138 -13.17 1.09 17.61
C TYR A 138 -13.11 0.70 19.08
N CYS A 139 -14.27 0.46 19.68
CA CYS A 139 -14.33 0.01 21.06
C CYS A 139 -13.82 -1.43 21.16
N GLU A 140 -12.77 -1.66 21.95
CA GLU A 140 -12.40 -3.00 22.37
C GLU A 140 -13.36 -3.45 23.49
N PRO A 141 -13.87 -4.69 23.46
CA PRO A 141 -14.63 -5.23 24.58
C PRO A 141 -13.73 -5.26 25.83
N THR A 142 -14.24 -4.75 26.95
CA THR A 142 -13.51 -4.73 28.24
C THR A 142 -13.54 -6.08 28.97
N ASP A 143 -14.29 -7.04 28.43
CA ASP A 143 -14.47 -8.37 28.98
C ASP A 143 -13.97 -9.40 27.95
N ASP A 144 -13.02 -10.25 28.37
CA ASP A 144 -12.48 -11.35 27.57
C ASP A 144 -13.56 -12.39 27.17
N SER A 145 -14.77 -12.29 27.74
CA SER A 145 -15.93 -13.12 27.39
C SER A 145 -16.60 -12.76 26.05
N GLN A 146 -16.35 -11.56 25.49
CA GLN A 146 -16.90 -11.19 24.19
C GLN A 146 -15.96 -11.55 23.05
N PRO A 147 -16.48 -12.01 21.89
CA PRO A 147 -15.62 -12.34 20.78
C PRO A 147 -14.88 -11.09 20.32
N LYS A 148 -13.54 -11.14 20.38
CA LYS A 148 -12.68 -10.27 19.59
C LYS A 148 -13.21 -10.30 18.17
N TYR A 149 -13.53 -9.14 17.59
CA TYR A 149 -14.06 -9.05 16.24
C TYR A 149 -13.26 -9.96 15.30
N PRO A 150 -13.91 -10.69 14.36
CA PRO A 150 -13.21 -11.67 13.55
C PRO A 150 -11.97 -11.08 12.87
N LEU A 151 -10.86 -11.82 12.90
CA LEU A 151 -9.63 -11.37 12.24
C LEU A 151 -9.77 -11.41 10.72
N ARG A 152 -9.17 -10.43 10.06
CA ARG A 152 -9.06 -10.41 8.60
C ARG A 152 -8.13 -11.54 8.14
N SER A 153 -8.71 -12.46 7.39
CA SER A 153 -7.97 -13.52 6.69
C SER A 153 -7.51 -13.08 5.30
N THR A 154 -6.67 -13.90 4.67
CA THR A 154 -6.23 -13.70 3.26
C THR A 154 -7.38 -13.64 2.26
N PHE A 155 -8.51 -14.29 2.56
CA PHE A 155 -9.73 -14.18 1.77
C PHE A 155 -10.26 -12.75 1.74
N HIS A 156 -10.36 -12.09 2.89
CA HIS A 156 -10.86 -10.72 2.99
C HIS A 156 -9.99 -9.74 2.20
N TYR A 157 -8.66 -9.83 2.32
CA TYR A 157 -7.75 -8.96 1.56
C TYR A 157 -7.84 -9.18 0.05
N ARG A 158 -8.07 -10.42 -0.41
CA ARG A 158 -8.26 -10.71 -1.84
C ARG A 158 -9.58 -10.14 -2.35
N ASN A 159 -10.65 -10.32 -1.59
CA ASN A 159 -11.96 -9.75 -1.91
C ASN A 159 -11.89 -8.21 -2.01
N ASP A 160 -11.26 -7.55 -1.03
CA ASP A 160 -11.07 -6.10 -1.04
C ASP A 160 -10.34 -5.63 -2.32
N LEU A 161 -9.30 -6.34 -2.74
CA LEU A 161 -8.55 -6.05 -3.97
C LEU A 161 -9.36 -6.23 -5.27
N GLU A 162 -10.21 -7.25 -5.32
CA GLU A 162 -10.94 -7.65 -6.55
C GLU A 162 -12.28 -6.92 -6.73
N VAL A 163 -13.04 -6.81 -5.63
CA VAL A 163 -14.44 -6.34 -5.65
C VAL A 163 -14.57 -4.94 -5.05
N GLY A 164 -13.60 -4.52 -4.25
CA GLY A 164 -13.67 -3.28 -3.47
C GLY A 164 -13.85 -3.55 -1.98
N PRO A 165 -13.65 -2.52 -1.15
CA PRO A 165 -13.74 -2.65 0.30
C PRO A 165 -15.14 -3.13 0.74
N ILE A 166 -15.17 -4.11 1.65
CA ILE A 166 -16.37 -4.55 2.40
C ILE A 166 -16.91 -3.41 3.28
#